data_AF-A0A7X6Z7M1-F1
#
_entry.id   AF-A0A7X6Z7M1-F1
#
_cell.length_a   1.000
_cell.length_b   1.000
_cell.length_c   1.000
_cell.angle_alpha   90.00
_cell.angle_beta   90.00
_cell.angle_gamma   90.00
#
_symmetry.space_group_name_H-M   'P 1'
#
loop_
_entity.id
_entity.type
_entity.pdbx_description
1 polymer ?
#
loop_
_entity_poly.entity_id
_entity_poly.type
_entity_poly.pdbx_seq_one_letter_code
_entity_poly.pdbx_strand_id
1 'polypeptide(L)'
;MPAFDGNLALKRIVKSTSRPATRPAWETETIKTRRIPVSATPDADQILKQRTLAVRRALSRRRLRLLATMVFLVLFTAGTFGVMVYRQAKILERNFAVVAMELEIQKNQKESGQIREALAQQTNLDEIRKQAIARLGLQDPARSQQVAVNVPDTDRIVFVRDGSGASDDAYLNGVFASIEQYFKTISIGVQGD
;
A
#
# COMPACT_ATOMS: atom_id res chain seq x y z
N MET A 1 17.93 -55.46 -3.11
CA MET A 1 17.33 -55.93 -4.38
C MET A 1 15.85 -56.18 -4.17
N PRO A 2 15.00 -55.97 -5.18
CA PRO A 2 13.97 -54.92 -5.18
C PRO A 2 12.54 -55.46 -4.99
N ALA A 3 11.61 -54.57 -4.61
CA ALA A 3 10.34 -54.39 -5.33
C ALA A 3 9.66 -53.11 -4.84
N PHE A 4 9.69 -52.08 -5.69
CA PHE A 4 8.64 -51.07 -5.75
C PHE A 4 7.32 -51.80 -6.04
N ASP A 5 6.23 -51.36 -5.40
CA ASP A 5 5.09 -50.81 -6.15
C ASP A 5 4.09 -50.19 -5.19
N GLY A 6 4.06 -48.85 -5.23
CA GLY A 6 3.00 -48.06 -4.65
C GLY A 6 1.74 -48.22 -5.48
N ASN A 7 0.67 -48.70 -4.86
CA ASN A 7 -0.68 -48.57 -5.36
C ASN A 7 -1.51 -47.83 -4.32
N LEU A 8 -1.35 -46.50 -4.30
CA LEU A 8 -2.32 -45.61 -3.67
C LEU A 8 -3.60 -45.64 -4.50
N ALA A 9 -4.60 -46.29 -3.92
CA ALA A 9 -5.92 -46.49 -4.47
C ALA A 9 -6.59 -45.16 -4.84
N LEU A 10 -6.65 -44.88 -6.15
CA LEU A 10 -7.62 -43.95 -6.72
C LEU A 10 -9.02 -44.56 -6.57
N LYS A 11 -9.77 -44.05 -5.58
CA LYS A 11 -11.19 -44.34 -5.37
C LYS A 11 -12.00 -43.83 -6.57
N ARG A 12 -12.09 -44.68 -7.61
CA ARG A 12 -12.90 -44.43 -8.81
C ARG A 12 -14.37 -44.56 -8.42
N ILE A 13 -15.05 -43.42 -8.31
CA ILE A 13 -16.50 -43.37 -8.14
C ILE A 13 -17.13 -43.83 -9.47
N VAL A 14 -17.49 -45.11 -9.54
CA VAL A 14 -18.34 -45.66 -10.60
C VAL A 14 -19.79 -45.38 -10.21
N LYS A 15 -20.38 -44.34 -10.79
CA LYS A 15 -21.84 -44.19 -10.79
C LYS A 15 -22.41 -45.17 -11.82
N SER A 16 -22.77 -46.37 -11.38
CA SER A 16 -23.64 -47.25 -12.15
C SER A 16 -25.05 -46.65 -12.16
N THR A 17 -25.39 -45.97 -13.25
CA THR A 17 -26.80 -45.72 -13.58
C THR A 17 -27.19 -46.69 -14.68
N SER A 18 -28.09 -47.58 -14.30
CA SER A 18 -28.77 -48.56 -15.12
C SER A 18 -29.31 -47.93 -16.41
N ARG A 19 -28.91 -48.54 -17.53
CA ARG A 19 -29.53 -48.39 -18.85
C ARG A 19 -31.06 -48.53 -18.75
N PRO A 20 -31.79 -47.82 -19.62
CA PRO A 20 -32.52 -48.52 -20.66
C PRO A 20 -31.76 -48.36 -21.97
N ALA A 21 -31.40 -49.49 -22.57
CA ALA A 21 -30.79 -49.53 -23.89
C ALA A 21 -31.86 -49.24 -24.95
N THR A 22 -32.22 -47.96 -25.10
CA THR A 22 -32.87 -47.51 -26.33
C THR A 22 -31.78 -47.44 -27.37
N ARG A 23 -31.66 -48.51 -28.16
CA ARG A 23 -30.83 -48.53 -29.37
C ARG A 23 -31.21 -47.27 -30.17
N PRO A 24 -30.28 -46.36 -30.52
CA PRO A 24 -30.60 -45.40 -31.57
C PRO A 24 -30.82 -46.27 -32.81
N ALA A 25 -32.07 -46.33 -33.27
CA ALA A 25 -32.34 -46.76 -34.62
C ALA A 25 -31.40 -45.91 -35.48
N TRP A 26 -30.52 -46.57 -36.22
CA TRP A 26 -29.84 -45.92 -37.33
C TRP A 26 -30.96 -45.57 -38.30
N GLU A 27 -31.56 -44.41 -38.09
CA GLU A 27 -32.46 -43.81 -39.05
C GLU A 27 -31.57 -43.54 -40.24
N THR A 28 -31.66 -44.43 -41.22
CA THR A 28 -31.15 -44.18 -42.55
C THR A 28 -31.98 -43.00 -43.01
N GLU A 29 -31.44 -41.78 -42.83
CA GLU A 29 -32.00 -40.59 -43.44
C GLU A 29 -32.05 -40.90 -44.93
N THR A 30 -33.22 -41.32 -45.40
CA THR A 30 -33.49 -41.50 -46.81
C THR A 30 -33.25 -40.13 -47.40
N ILE A 31 -32.15 -39.98 -48.14
CA ILE A 31 -31.78 -38.73 -48.80
C ILE A 31 -32.95 -38.39 -49.72
N LYS A 32 -33.87 -37.55 -49.25
CA LYS A 32 -34.97 -37.03 -50.05
C LYS A 32 -34.32 -36.08 -51.05
N THR A 33 -34.02 -36.60 -52.23
CA THR A 33 -33.57 -35.81 -53.38
C THR A 33 -34.73 -34.92 -53.80
N ARG A 34 -34.82 -33.75 -53.16
CA ARG A 34 -35.67 -32.65 -53.64
C ARG A 34 -35.12 -32.25 -55.00
N ARG A 35 -35.92 -32.44 -56.05
CA ARG A 35 -35.61 -31.89 -57.38
C ARG A 35 -35.55 -30.37 -57.23
N ILE A 36 -34.34 -29.82 -57.22
CA ILE A 36 -34.12 -28.39 -57.25
C ILE A 36 -34.45 -27.97 -58.69
N PRO A 37 -35.43 -27.08 -58.91
CA PRO A 37 -35.72 -26.59 -60.25
C PRO A 37 -34.46 -25.90 -60.81
N VAL A 38 -34.13 -26.12 -62.08
CA VAL A 38 -32.91 -25.62 -62.73
C VAL A 38 -32.81 -24.08 -62.67
N SER A 39 -33.93 -23.38 -62.45
CA SER A 39 -34.00 -21.94 -62.21
C SER A 39 -33.52 -21.47 -60.82
N ALA A 40 -33.29 -22.39 -59.88
CA ALA A 40 -32.79 -22.10 -58.53
C ALA A 40 -31.27 -22.29 -58.39
N THR A 41 -30.59 -22.72 -59.45
CA THR A 41 -29.13 -22.74 -59.49
C THR A 41 -28.65 -21.33 -59.89
N PRO A 42 -28.06 -20.55 -58.96
CA PRO A 42 -27.57 -19.23 -59.30
C PRO A 42 -26.49 -19.33 -60.37
N ASP A 43 -26.53 -18.40 -61.33
CA ASP A 43 -25.56 -18.31 -62.41
C ASP A 43 -24.12 -18.34 -61.88
N ALA A 44 -23.23 -19.09 -62.52
CA ALA A 44 -21.86 -19.30 -62.03
C ALA A 44 -21.13 -17.97 -61.76
N ASP A 45 -21.40 -16.96 -62.60
CA ASP A 45 -20.85 -15.61 -62.47
C ASP A 45 -21.38 -14.85 -61.24
N GLN A 46 -22.64 -15.08 -60.86
CA GLN A 46 -23.22 -14.47 -59.66
C GLN A 46 -22.61 -15.05 -58.39
N ILE A 47 -22.33 -16.35 -58.37
CA ILE A 47 -21.64 -17.01 -57.25
C ILE A 47 -20.23 -16.44 -57.09
N LEU A 48 -19.50 -16.24 -58.20
CA LEU A 48 -18.15 -15.64 -58.17
C LEU A 48 -18.18 -14.19 -57.66
N LYS A 49 -19.15 -13.37 -58.11
CA LYS A 49 -19.34 -11.99 -57.63
C LYS A 49 -19.67 -11.96 -56.13
N GLN A 50 -20.54 -12.83 -55.64
CA GLN A 50 -20.85 -12.89 -54.21
C GLN A 50 -19.65 -13.34 -53.36
N ARG A 51 -18.89 -14.33 -53.83
CA ARG A 51 -17.66 -14.79 -53.16
C ARG A 51 -16.60 -13.69 -53.10
N THR A 52 -16.36 -12.97 -54.21
CA THR A 52 -15.38 -11.87 -54.22
C THR A 52 -15.79 -10.72 -53.30
N LEU A 53 -17.07 -10.36 -53.24
CA LEU A 53 -17.58 -9.35 -52.31
C LEU A 53 -17.48 -9.81 -50.84
N ALA A 54 -17.77 -11.07 -50.54
CA ALA A 54 -17.62 -11.64 -49.20
C ALA A 54 -16.15 -11.63 -48.75
N VAL A 55 -15.22 -12.00 -49.63
CA VAL A 55 -13.77 -11.94 -49.37
C VAL A 55 -13.31 -10.51 -49.13
N ARG A 56 -13.73 -9.55 -49.96
CA ARG A 56 -13.40 -8.11 -49.77
C ARG A 56 -13.93 -7.56 -48.43
N ARG A 57 -15.14 -7.93 -48.03
CA ARG A 57 -15.72 -7.58 -46.71
C ARG A 57 -14.96 -8.23 -45.56
N ALA A 58 -14.52 -9.47 -45.69
CA ALA A 58 -13.72 -10.14 -44.68
C ALA A 58 -12.33 -9.49 -44.53
N LEU A 59 -11.69 -9.14 -45.65
CA LEU A 59 -10.37 -8.47 -45.65
C LEU A 59 -10.43 -7.07 -45.06
N SER A 60 -11.46 -6.27 -45.39
CA SER A 60 -11.64 -4.93 -44.80
C SER A 60 -11.88 -4.99 -43.29
N ARG A 61 -12.69 -5.94 -42.79
CA ARG A 61 -12.87 -6.14 -41.34
C ARG A 61 -11.57 -6.54 -40.64
N ARG A 62 -10.74 -7.38 -41.26
CA ARG A 62 -9.41 -7.74 -40.71
C ARG A 62 -8.49 -6.52 -40.66
N ARG A 63 -8.43 -5.73 -41.73
CA ARG A 63 -7.63 -4.49 -41.78
C ARG A 63 -8.08 -3.47 -40.74
N LEU A 64 -9.39 -3.28 -40.58
CA LEU A 64 -9.95 -2.38 -39.58
C LEU A 64 -9.61 -2.84 -38.16
N ARG A 65 -9.71 -4.15 -37.88
CA ARG A 65 -9.31 -4.71 -36.59
C ARG A 65 -7.82 -4.48 -36.31
N LEU A 66 -6.96 -4.69 -37.30
CA LEU A 66 -5.51 -4.45 -37.16
C LEU A 66 -5.20 -2.96 -36.90
N LEU A 67 -5.84 -2.05 -37.64
CA LEU A 67 -5.69 -0.61 -37.41
C LEU A 67 -6.19 -0.20 -36.02
N ALA A 68 -7.37 -0.70 -35.61
CA ALA A 68 -7.90 -0.44 -34.28
C ALA A 68 -6.98 -0.95 -33.17
N THR A 69 -6.40 -2.15 -33.32
CA THR A 69 -5.42 -2.67 -32.36
C THR A 69 -4.14 -1.84 -32.32
N MET A 70 -3.66 -1.34 -33.46
CA MET A 70 -2.49 -0.45 -33.49
C MET A 70 -2.77 0.86 -32.79
N VAL A 71 -3.90 1.52 -33.11
CA VAL A 71 -4.30 2.77 -32.47
C VAL A 71 -4.47 2.58 -30.96
N PHE A 72 -5.13 1.48 -30.55
CA PHE A 72 -5.28 1.15 -29.14
C PHE A 72 -3.92 0.94 -28.46
N LEU A 73 -2.98 0.25 -29.10
CA LEU A 73 -1.64 0.04 -28.55
C LEU A 73 -0.89 1.36 -28.37
N VAL A 74 -0.96 2.27 -29.34
CA VAL A 74 -0.35 3.60 -29.25
C VAL A 74 -0.99 4.44 -28.15
N LEU A 75 -2.31 4.44 -28.04
CA LEU A 75 -3.02 5.15 -26.97
C LEU A 75 -2.71 4.54 -25.60
N PHE A 76 -2.61 3.22 -25.52
CA PHE A 76 -2.27 2.51 -24.29
C PHE A 76 -0.85 2.87 -23.83
N THR A 77 0.13 2.79 -24.72
CA THR A 77 1.52 3.18 -24.38
C THR A 77 1.60 4.65 -24.00
N ALA A 78 1.02 5.56 -24.79
CA ALA A 78 0.97 6.99 -24.46
C ALA A 78 0.29 7.25 -23.11
N GLY A 79 -0.82 6.56 -22.82
CA GLY A 79 -1.53 6.65 -21.54
C GLY A 79 -0.67 6.19 -20.36
N THR A 80 0.03 5.06 -20.50
CA THR A 80 0.94 4.56 -19.44
C THR A 80 2.09 5.54 -19.17
N PHE A 81 2.69 6.10 -20.22
CA PHE A 81 3.71 7.15 -20.07
C PHE A 81 3.15 8.40 -19.40
N GLY A 82 1.96 8.85 -19.79
CA GLY A 82 1.30 10.00 -19.16
C GLY A 82 1.08 9.81 -17.66
N VAL A 83 0.59 8.63 -17.25
CA VAL A 83 0.40 8.30 -15.83
C VAL A 83 1.73 8.26 -15.08
N MET A 84 2.78 7.70 -15.69
CA MET A 84 4.11 7.63 -15.08
C MET A 84 4.69 9.03 -14.83
N VAL A 85 4.63 9.91 -15.83
CA VAL A 85 5.11 11.30 -15.70
C VAL A 85 4.31 12.07 -14.65
N TYR A 86 2.97 11.93 -14.65
CA TYR A 86 2.13 12.57 -13.63
C TYR A 86 2.50 12.13 -12.21
N ARG A 87 2.74 10.83 -12.00
CA ARG A 87 3.19 10.32 -10.70
C ARG A 87 4.57 10.85 -10.31
N GLN A 88 5.51 10.93 -11.25
CA GLN A 88 6.85 11.48 -10.98
C GLN A 88 6.78 12.96 -10.58
N ALA A 89 5.95 13.76 -11.26
CA ALA A 89 5.75 15.17 -10.91
C ALA A 89 5.16 15.33 -9.49
N LYS A 90 4.15 14.51 -9.15
CA LYS A 90 3.57 14.47 -7.79
C LYS A 90 4.60 14.08 -6.72
N ILE A 91 5.47 13.11 -7.00
CA ILE A 91 6.53 12.70 -6.06
C ILE A 91 7.52 13.85 -5.86
N LEU A 92 7.89 14.55 -6.93
CA LEU A 92 8.81 15.67 -6.84
C LEU A 92 8.23 16.82 -5.99
N GLU A 93 6.94 17.15 -6.18
CA GLU A 93 6.23 18.13 -5.35
C GLU A 93 6.26 17.73 -3.87
N ARG A 94 6.00 16.46 -3.57
CA ARG A 94 6.07 15.93 -2.20
C ARG A 94 7.47 16.00 -1.61
N ASN A 95 8.51 15.71 -2.40
CA ASN A 95 9.89 15.83 -1.95
C ASN A 95 10.26 17.27 -1.62
N PHE A 96 9.84 18.25 -2.42
CA PHE A 96 10.06 19.66 -2.08
C PHE A 96 9.36 20.06 -0.78
N ALA A 97 8.14 19.58 -0.53
CA ALA A 97 7.45 19.82 0.73
C ALA A 97 8.20 19.21 1.93
N VAL A 98 8.76 18.01 1.79
CA VAL A 98 9.56 17.36 2.83
C VAL A 98 10.83 18.17 3.13
N VAL A 99 11.55 18.60 2.10
CA VAL A 99 12.77 19.40 2.28
C VAL A 99 12.45 20.74 2.94
N ALA A 100 11.36 21.40 2.57
CA ALA A 100 10.92 22.64 3.21
C ALA A 100 10.62 22.43 4.70
N MET A 101 9.93 21.34 5.06
CA MET A 101 9.65 20.97 6.45
C MET A 101 10.92 20.63 7.22
N GLU A 102 11.89 19.97 6.61
CA GLU A 102 13.17 19.67 7.23
C GLU A 102 13.97 20.94 7.54
N LEU A 103 13.97 21.92 6.62
CA LEU A 103 14.59 23.22 6.87
C LEU A 103 13.91 23.97 8.02
N GLU A 104 12.59 23.89 8.13
CA GLU A 104 11.84 24.48 9.24
C GLU A 104 12.18 23.81 10.58
N ILE A 105 12.25 22.47 10.61
CA ILE A 105 12.69 21.72 11.79
C ILE A 105 14.11 22.12 12.20
N GLN A 106 15.03 22.21 11.25
CA GLN A 106 16.41 22.64 11.53
C GLN A 106 16.47 24.07 12.08
N LYS A 107 15.63 24.97 11.55
CA LYS A 107 15.52 26.34 12.06
C LYS A 107 15.03 26.33 13.52
N ASN A 108 13.95 25.61 13.81
CA ASN A 108 13.39 25.49 15.16
C ASN A 108 14.38 24.84 16.14
N GLN A 109 15.15 23.84 15.70
CA GLN A 109 16.20 23.22 16.52
C GLN A 109 17.35 24.20 16.82
N LYS A 110 17.76 25.02 15.84
CA LYS A 110 18.77 26.07 16.06
C LYS A 110 18.28 27.12 17.04
N GLU A 111 17.04 27.59 16.87
CA GLU A 111 16.42 28.55 17.78
C GLU A 111 16.31 27.96 19.20
N SER A 112 15.86 26.71 19.31
CA SER A 112 15.81 26.01 20.60
C SER A 112 17.19 25.85 21.24
N GLY A 113 18.22 25.57 20.44
CA GLY A 113 19.61 25.50 20.89
C GLY A 113 20.11 26.85 21.42
N GLN A 114 19.84 27.94 20.70
CA GLN A 114 20.19 29.30 21.13
C GLN A 114 19.45 29.69 22.42
N ILE A 115 18.17 29.34 22.54
CA ILE A 115 17.39 29.59 23.75
C ILE A 115 17.97 28.81 24.93
N ARG A 116 18.33 27.53 24.73
CA ARG A 116 18.98 26.72 25.78
C ARG A 116 20.32 27.29 26.20
N GLU A 117 21.12 27.76 25.25
CA GLU A 117 22.40 28.40 25.54
C GLU A 117 22.21 29.72 26.30
N ALA A 118 21.27 30.56 25.86
CA ALA A 118 20.93 31.82 26.53
C ALA A 118 20.41 31.56 27.95
N LEU A 119 19.57 30.53 28.13
CA LEU A 119 19.12 30.09 29.45
C LEU A 119 20.27 29.59 30.31
N ALA A 120 21.21 28.80 29.76
CA ALA A 120 22.37 28.35 30.50
C ALA A 120 23.27 29.52 30.94
N GLN A 121 23.42 30.54 30.09
CA GLN A 121 24.17 31.76 30.43
C GLN A 121 23.48 32.60 31.50
N GLN A 122 22.16 32.84 31.38
CA GLN A 122 21.40 33.63 32.36
C GLN A 122 21.14 32.89 33.66
N THR A 123 21.04 31.56 33.61
CA THR A 123 20.89 30.68 34.78
C THR A 123 22.26 30.25 35.31
N ASN A 124 23.33 30.96 34.97
CA ASN A 124 24.62 30.75 35.61
C ASN A 124 24.49 31.16 37.08
N LEU A 125 24.17 30.17 37.92
CA LEU A 125 23.92 30.31 39.35
C LEU A 125 25.09 30.96 40.08
N ASP A 126 26.30 30.91 39.52
CA ASP A 126 27.48 31.57 40.08
C ASP A 126 27.43 33.09 39.92
N GLU A 127 26.86 33.63 38.84
CA GLU A 127 26.65 35.08 38.71
C GLU A 127 25.56 35.57 39.65
N ILE A 128 24.46 34.82 39.77
CA ILE A 128 23.39 35.11 40.72
C ILE A 128 23.94 35.06 42.15
N ARG A 129 24.76 34.05 42.49
CA ARG A 129 25.44 33.95 43.80
C ARG A 129 26.35 35.17 44.04
N LYS A 130 27.17 35.55 43.06
CA LYS A 130 28.06 36.73 43.17
C LYS A 130 27.26 38.02 43.36
N GLN A 131 26.18 38.23 42.61
CA GLN A 131 25.33 39.41 42.78
C GLN A 131 24.59 39.42 44.13
N ALA A 132 24.12 38.27 44.60
CA ALA A 132 23.46 38.14 45.89
C ALA A 132 24.41 38.46 47.06
N ILE A 133 25.64 37.96 47.02
CA ILE A 133 26.64 38.27 48.05
C ILE A 133 27.05 39.75 47.96
N ALA A 134 27.38 40.24 46.76
CA ALA A 134 27.94 41.58 46.58
C ALA A 134 26.93 42.73 46.75
N ARG A 135 25.67 42.55 46.34
CA ARG A 135 24.64 43.61 46.40
C ARG A 135 23.66 43.46 47.55
N LEU A 136 23.31 42.23 47.92
CA LEU A 136 22.31 41.97 48.96
C LEU A 136 22.94 41.59 50.31
N GLY A 137 24.27 41.45 50.37
CA GLY A 137 24.99 41.09 51.60
C GLY A 137 24.65 39.70 52.11
N LEU A 138 24.13 38.83 51.24
CA LEU A 138 23.77 37.47 51.60
C LEU A 138 25.03 36.63 51.85
N GLN A 139 24.99 35.76 52.86
CA GLN A 139 26.08 34.87 53.23
C GLN A 139 25.83 33.46 52.66
N ASP A 140 26.88 32.74 52.27
CA ASP A 140 26.74 31.39 51.73
C ASP A 140 26.11 30.43 52.76
N PRO A 141 25.11 29.62 52.35
CA PRO A 141 24.42 28.71 53.25
C PRO A 141 25.32 27.57 53.72
N ALA A 142 25.13 27.14 54.97
CA ALA A 142 25.82 25.97 55.51
C ALA A 142 25.40 24.69 54.78
N ARG A 143 26.27 23.66 54.72
CA ARG A 143 25.99 22.39 54.02
C ARG A 143 24.70 21.70 54.48
N SER A 144 24.30 21.89 55.73
CA SER A 144 23.06 21.34 56.30
C SER A 144 21.78 22.04 55.81
N GLN A 145 21.89 23.16 55.11
CA GLN A 145 20.75 23.94 54.59
C GLN A 145 20.58 23.79 53.07
N GLN A 146 21.41 22.97 52.42
CA GLN A 146 21.31 22.72 50.98
C GLN A 146 20.32 21.57 50.72
N VAL A 147 19.31 21.84 49.88
CA VAL A 147 18.34 20.83 49.42
C VAL A 147 18.56 20.62 47.92
N ALA A 148 19.00 19.42 47.54
CA ALA A 148 19.16 19.05 46.13
C ALA A 148 17.81 18.60 45.57
N VAL A 149 17.28 19.34 44.59
CA VAL A 149 16.07 18.97 43.87
C VAL A 149 16.47 18.39 42.52
N ASN A 150 16.06 17.16 42.24
CA ASN A 150 16.36 16.49 40.98
C ASN A 150 15.33 16.92 39.94
N VAL A 151 15.76 17.64 38.90
CA VAL A 151 14.88 18.09 37.81
C VAL A 151 14.98 17.08 36.66
N PRO A 152 13.89 16.42 36.26
CA PRO A 152 13.93 15.49 35.14
C PRO A 152 14.12 16.24 33.80
N ASP A 153 15.12 15.83 33.01
CA ASP A 153 15.53 16.47 31.75
C ASP A 153 14.53 16.31 30.58
N THR A 154 13.44 15.55 30.76
CA THR A 154 12.53 15.23 29.67
C THR A 154 11.08 15.46 30.05
N ASP A 155 10.55 16.62 29.64
CA ASP A 155 9.12 16.78 29.47
C ASP A 155 8.70 15.93 28.25
N ARG A 156 8.31 14.68 28.50
CA ARG A 156 7.94 13.73 27.43
C ARG A 156 6.56 14.09 26.90
N ILE A 157 6.52 14.98 25.91
CA ILE A 157 5.29 15.31 25.18
C ILE A 157 4.88 14.07 24.35
N VAL A 158 3.75 13.45 24.72
CA VAL A 158 3.19 12.29 24.01
C VAL A 158 2.44 12.78 22.78
N PHE A 159 3.03 12.63 21.60
CA PHE A 159 2.33 12.84 20.34
C PHE A 159 1.49 11.60 20.00
N VAL A 160 0.17 11.72 20.16
CA VAL A 160 -0.78 10.72 19.64
C VAL A 160 -0.81 10.87 18.12
N ARG A 161 -0.27 9.86 17.43
CA ARG A 161 -0.34 9.78 15.97
C ARG A 161 -1.71 9.22 15.61
N ASP A 162 -2.65 10.09 15.26
CA ASP A 162 -3.95 9.70 14.70
C ASP A 162 -3.75 9.08 13.30
N GLY A 163 -3.32 7.83 13.30
CA GLY A 163 -3.32 6.94 12.14
C GLY A 163 -4.68 6.28 12.02
N SER A 164 -5.54 6.87 11.20
CA SER A 164 -6.78 6.30 10.68
C SER A 164 -6.66 4.78 10.43
N GLY A 165 -7.35 3.96 11.24
CA GLY A 165 -7.59 2.54 10.93
C GLY A 165 -7.23 1.52 12.03
N ALA A 166 -6.70 1.93 13.19
CA ALA A 166 -6.45 0.99 14.29
C ALA A 166 -7.71 0.82 15.15
N SER A 167 -8.18 -0.42 15.30
CA SER A 167 -9.26 -0.83 16.22
C SER A 167 -9.03 -0.26 17.62
N ASP A 168 -10.07 0.25 18.28
CA ASP A 168 -10.02 0.85 19.62
C ASP A 168 -9.25 -0.01 20.64
N ASP A 169 -9.27 -1.34 20.50
CA ASP A 169 -8.52 -2.28 21.35
C ASP A 169 -6.99 -2.12 21.24
N ALA A 170 -6.46 -1.81 20.05
CA ALA A 170 -5.04 -1.58 19.85
C ALA A 170 -4.60 -0.23 20.45
N TYR A 171 -5.49 0.77 20.39
CA TYR A 171 -5.30 2.07 21.02
C TYR A 171 -5.27 1.93 22.55
N LEU A 172 -6.28 1.27 23.12
CA LEU A 172 -6.36 1.06 24.57
C LEU A 172 -5.16 0.26 25.10
N ASN A 173 -4.75 -0.80 24.40
CA ASN A 173 -3.57 -1.57 24.78
C ASN A 173 -2.27 -0.75 24.73
N GLY A 174 -2.12 0.16 23.76
CA GLY A 174 -0.99 1.07 23.70
C GLY A 174 -0.96 2.08 24.86
N VAL A 175 -2.13 2.61 25.22
CA VAL A 175 -2.30 3.51 26.37
C VAL A 175 -2.02 2.78 27.69
N PHE A 176 -2.56 1.57 27.87
CA PHE A 176 -2.32 0.76 29.07
C PHE A 176 -0.85 0.37 29.24
N ALA A 177 -0.18 -0.06 28.18
CA ALA A 177 1.25 -0.38 28.23
C ALA A 177 2.10 0.86 28.59
N SER A 178 1.71 2.03 28.09
CA SER A 178 2.39 3.30 28.37
C SER A 178 2.17 3.77 29.82
N ILE A 179 0.96 3.61 30.34
CA ILE A 179 0.63 3.91 31.75
C ILE A 179 1.36 2.94 32.69
N GLU A 180 1.39 1.65 32.37
CA GLU A 180 2.11 0.65 33.17
C GLU A 180 3.61 0.93 33.24
N GLN A 181 4.21 1.35 32.12
CA GLN A 181 5.62 1.75 32.08
C GLN A 181 5.89 3.00 32.94
N TYR A 182 4.99 3.98 32.92
CA TYR A 182 5.08 5.17 33.77
C TYR A 182 5.07 4.81 35.26
N PHE A 183 4.13 3.98 35.71
CA PHE A 183 4.06 3.56 37.11
C PHE A 183 5.25 2.69 37.53
N LYS A 184 5.78 1.85 36.63
CA LYS A 184 7.04 1.11 36.88
C LYS A 184 8.21 2.06 37.14
N THR A 185 8.35 3.14 36.35
CA THR A 185 9.44 4.11 36.56
C THR A 185 9.32 4.91 37.87
N ILE A 186 8.11 5.13 38.37
CA ILE A 186 7.89 5.81 39.66
C ILE A 186 8.17 4.88 40.84
N SER A 187 7.78 3.60 40.75
CA SER A 187 7.97 2.63 41.84
C SER A 187 9.44 2.28 42.12
N ILE A 188 10.34 2.42 41.13
CA ILE A 188 11.77 2.15 41.28
C ILE A 188 12.46 3.22 42.17
N GLY A 189 11.88 4.42 42.30
CA GLY A 189 12.41 5.48 43.16
C GLY A 189 12.02 5.38 44.65
N VAL A 190 11.15 4.44 45.03
CA VAL A 190 10.61 4.32 46.40
C VAL A 190 11.22 3.12 47.16
N GLN A 191 11.95 2.22 46.49
CA GLN A 191 12.48 0.99 47.09
C GLN A 191 14.01 0.98 47.17
N GLY A 192 14.59 2.10 47.59
CA GLY A 192 16.02 2.30 47.74
C GLY A 192 16.34 3.33 48.83
N ASP A 193 15.77 3.15 50.02
CA ASP A 193 16.26 3.66 51.30
C ASP A 193 16.29 2.49 52.29
#